data_AF-A0A3M1E333-F1
#
_entry.id   AF-A0A3M1E333-F1
#
_cell.length_a   1.000
_cell.length_b   1.000
_cell.length_c   1.000
_cell.angle_alpha   90.00
_cell.angle_beta   90.00
_cell.angle_gamma   90.00
#
_symmetry.space_group_name_H-M   'P 1'
#
loop_
_entity.id
_entity.type
_entity.pdbx_description
1 polymer ?
#
loop_
_entity_poly.entity_id
_entity_poly.type
_entity_poly.pdbx_seq_one_letter_code
_entity_poly.pdbx_strand_id
1 'polypeptide(L)'
;MRVCYFGTYRAEYSRNRIMIEGLRRNGVEVVECHEPLWFGIEDRVKAASGGWKHPSFWLRMARTYARLLQKYRKVGDYDVMVLGYPGQLDAPLARVLTRLRGKPLVLDDDSAIPEEMRCAY
;
A
#
# COMPACT_ATOMS: atom_id res chain seq x y z
N MET A 1 7.76 -18.82 3.13
CA MET A 1 7.73 -17.54 2.39
C MET A 1 6.84 -16.57 3.13
N ARG A 2 7.30 -15.34 3.35
CA ARG A 2 6.61 -14.29 4.10
C ARG A 2 6.41 -13.06 3.22
N VAL A 3 5.16 -12.65 3.06
CA VAL A 3 4.74 -11.53 2.21
C VAL A 3 4.30 -10.37 3.10
N CYS A 4 4.82 -9.18 2.85
CA CYS A 4 4.31 -7.95 3.43
C CYS A 4 3.29 -7.33 2.48
N TYR A 5 2.00 -7.41 2.82
CA TYR A 5 0.94 -6.78 2.05
C TYR A 5 0.79 -5.32 2.51
N PHE A 6 1.34 -4.38 1.76
CA PHE A 6 1.58 -3.00 2.16
C PHE A 6 0.64 -2.01 1.47
N GLY A 7 0.30 -0.94 2.17
CA GLY A 7 -0.27 0.28 1.59
C GLY A 7 -1.48 0.82 2.34
N THR A 8 -2.08 1.85 1.76
CA THR A 8 -3.33 2.49 2.19
C THR A 8 -4.52 2.05 1.32
N TYR A 9 -4.35 0.90 0.66
CA TYR A 9 -5.34 0.22 -0.17
C TYR A 9 -6.64 -0.03 0.57
N ARG A 10 -7.74 -0.31 -0.14
CA ARG A 10 -9.00 -0.60 0.55
C ARG A 10 -9.14 -2.08 0.83
N ALA A 11 -9.28 -2.43 2.09
CA ALA A 11 -9.53 -3.80 2.52
C ALA A 11 -10.88 -4.35 2.01
N GLU A 12 -11.84 -3.48 1.64
CA GLU A 12 -13.12 -3.94 1.07
C GLU A 12 -13.04 -4.33 -0.41
N TYR A 13 -11.95 -3.98 -1.14
CA TYR A 13 -11.82 -4.42 -2.53
C TYR A 13 -11.66 -5.94 -2.58
N SER A 14 -12.52 -6.57 -3.39
CA SER A 14 -12.52 -8.01 -3.64
C SER A 14 -11.15 -8.51 -4.11
N ARG A 15 -10.45 -7.73 -4.96
CA ARG A 15 -9.10 -8.06 -5.45
C ARG A 15 -8.10 -8.30 -4.31
N ASN A 16 -8.02 -7.37 -3.35
CA ASN A 16 -7.09 -7.51 -2.22
C ASN A 16 -7.44 -8.70 -1.34
N ARG A 17 -8.75 -8.89 -1.07
CA ARG A 17 -9.23 -10.04 -0.28
C ARG A 17 -8.88 -11.36 -0.95
N ILE A 18 -9.14 -11.50 -2.25
CA ILE A 18 -8.84 -12.71 -3.02
C ILE A 18 -7.33 -12.96 -3.04
N MET A 19 -6.51 -11.92 -3.22
CA MET A 19 -5.05 -12.06 -3.25
C MET A 19 -4.49 -12.51 -1.90
N ILE A 20 -4.87 -11.84 -0.81
CA ILE A 20 -4.42 -12.18 0.55
C ILE A 20 -4.85 -13.60 0.92
N GLU A 21 -6.10 -13.95 0.65
CA GLU A 21 -6.64 -15.28 0.92
C GLU A 21 -5.96 -16.36 0.06
N GLY A 22 -5.74 -16.09 -1.22
CA GLY A 22 -5.03 -16.99 -2.13
C GLY A 22 -3.60 -17.28 -1.67
N LEU A 23 -2.87 -16.25 -1.23
CA LEU A 23 -1.53 -16.39 -0.66
C LEU A 23 -1.56 -17.26 0.61
N ARG A 24 -2.48 -16.97 1.54
CA ARG A 24 -2.63 -17.75 2.78
C ARG A 24 -2.93 -19.23 2.51
N ARG A 25 -3.81 -19.53 1.55
CA ARG A 25 -4.16 -20.91 1.15
C ARG A 25 -2.98 -21.69 0.57
N ASN A 26 -1.99 -21.01 0.01
CA ASN A 26 -0.76 -21.63 -0.49
C ASN A 26 0.35 -21.72 0.57
N GLY A 27 0.02 -21.55 1.86
CA GLY A 27 0.99 -21.63 2.96
C GLY A 27 1.94 -20.44 3.06
N VAL A 28 1.62 -19.33 2.39
CA VAL A 28 2.40 -18.09 2.48
C VAL A 28 1.94 -17.30 3.71
N GLU A 29 2.91 -16.88 4.54
CA GLU A 29 2.62 -16.02 5.67
C GLU A 29 2.39 -14.59 5.18
N VAL A 30 1.14 -14.12 5.25
CA VAL A 30 0.78 -12.76 4.80
C VAL A 30 0.69 -11.83 6.00
N VAL A 31 1.63 -10.90 6.08
CA VAL A 31 1.66 -9.81 7.05
C VAL A 31 1.03 -8.57 6.44
N GLU A 32 -0.14 -8.19 6.94
CA GLU A 32 -0.86 -7.02 6.43
C GLU A 32 -0.32 -5.74 7.10
N CYS A 33 0.49 -4.98 6.36
CA CYS A 33 0.93 -3.65 6.74
C CYS A 33 0.02 -2.60 6.08
N HIS A 34 -1.20 -2.49 6.62
CA HIS A 34 -2.26 -1.65 6.07
C HIS A 34 -2.70 -0.56 7.06
N GLU A 35 -2.92 0.65 6.54
CA GLU A 35 -3.60 1.74 7.24
C GLU A 35 -4.54 2.47 6.26
N PRO A 36 -5.85 2.54 6.52
CA PRO A 36 -6.77 3.20 5.62
C PRO A 36 -6.50 4.71 5.58
N LEU A 37 -6.33 5.26 4.37
CA LEU A 37 -6.25 6.71 4.15
C LEU A 37 -7.63 7.34 3.94
N TRP A 38 -8.53 6.61 3.28
CA TRP A 38 -9.88 7.06 2.93
C TRP A 38 -10.91 6.26 3.71
N PHE A 39 -11.63 6.89 4.62
CA PHE A 39 -12.58 6.19 5.50
C PHE A 39 -14.02 6.25 4.97
N GLY A 40 -14.28 6.98 3.87
CA GLY A 40 -15.60 7.05 3.26
C GLY A 40 -15.64 7.82 1.93
N ILE A 41 -16.84 7.85 1.33
CA ILE A 41 -17.14 8.66 0.13
C ILE A 41 -17.01 10.16 0.46
N GLU A 42 -17.35 10.57 1.68
CA GLU A 42 -17.29 11.96 2.15
C GLU A 42 -15.87 12.52 2.15
N ASP A 43 -14.87 11.71 2.51
CA ASP A 43 -13.46 12.12 2.45
C ASP A 43 -13.03 12.39 1.01
N ARG A 44 -13.54 11.59 0.05
CA ARG A 44 -13.27 11.77 -1.38
C ARG A 44 -14.02 12.95 -1.96
N VAL A 45 -15.27 13.15 -1.58
CA VAL A 45 -16.08 14.31 -2.00
C VAL A 45 -15.42 15.59 -1.48
N LYS A 46 -14.96 15.62 -0.23
CA LYS A 46 -14.21 16.76 0.32
C LYS A 46 -12.89 16.97 -0.41
N ALA A 47 -12.10 15.94 -0.66
CA ALA A 47 -10.84 16.09 -1.41
C ALA A 47 -11.08 16.59 -2.85
N ALA A 48 -12.09 16.06 -3.54
CA ALA A 48 -12.45 16.44 -4.91
C ALA A 48 -13.08 17.84 -5.01
N SER A 49 -13.78 18.30 -3.97
CA SER A 49 -14.39 19.65 -3.92
C SER A 49 -13.46 20.73 -3.37
N GLY A 50 -12.15 20.46 -3.22
CA GLY A 50 -11.14 21.45 -2.83
C GLY A 50 -10.69 21.37 -1.36
N GLY A 51 -11.19 20.40 -0.59
CA GLY A 51 -10.79 20.11 0.78
C GLY A 51 -9.35 19.61 0.95
N TRP A 52 -8.61 19.36 -0.14
CA TRP A 52 -7.16 19.17 -0.09
C TRP A 52 -6.40 20.43 0.39
N LYS A 53 -7.05 21.61 0.34
CA LYS A 53 -6.48 22.85 0.90
C LYS A 53 -6.59 22.93 2.43
N HIS A 54 -7.33 22.04 3.09
CA HIS A 54 -7.47 22.08 4.54
C HIS A 54 -6.25 21.47 5.26
N PRO A 55 -5.68 22.15 6.27
CA PRO A 55 -4.56 21.63 7.05
C PRO A 55 -4.86 20.27 7.70
N SER A 56 -6.11 20.04 8.08
CA SER A 56 -6.57 18.79 8.68
C SER A 56 -6.43 17.58 7.76
N PHE A 57 -6.55 17.77 6.43
CA PHE A 57 -6.34 16.71 5.44
C PHE A 57 -4.86 16.30 5.37
N TRP A 58 -3.96 17.28 5.28
CA TRP A 58 -2.52 17.02 5.27
C TRP A 58 -2.02 16.42 6.58
N LEU A 59 -2.51 16.91 7.73
CA LEU A 59 -2.21 16.33 9.04
C LEU A 59 -2.69 14.88 9.14
N ARG A 60 -3.88 14.57 8.63
CA ARG A 60 -4.40 13.20 8.59
C ARG A 60 -3.55 12.31 7.69
N MET A 61 -3.22 12.77 6.49
CA MET A 61 -2.37 12.04 5.55
C MET A 61 -0.99 11.77 6.16
N ALA A 62 -0.33 12.78 6.72
CA ALA A 62 0.94 12.64 7.41
C ALA A 62 0.84 11.65 8.58
N ARG A 63 -0.26 11.68 9.36
CA ARG A 63 -0.50 10.75 10.46
C ARG A 63 -0.73 9.31 9.98
N THR A 64 -1.48 9.12 8.90
CA THR A 64 -1.69 7.81 8.26
C THR A 64 -0.36 7.24 7.79
N TYR A 65 0.45 8.02 7.06
CA TYR A 65 1.77 7.56 6.63
C TYR A 65 2.72 7.31 7.80
N ALA A 66 2.73 8.16 8.83
CA ALA A 66 3.54 7.93 10.02
C ALA A 66 3.15 6.61 10.73
N ARG A 67 1.85 6.33 10.85
CA ARG A 67 1.35 5.06 11.40
C ARG A 67 1.69 3.87 10.51
N LEU A 68 1.58 4.03 9.20
CA LEU A 68 1.96 3.01 8.22
C LEU A 68 3.45 2.67 8.33
N LEU A 69 4.32 3.66 8.45
CA LEU A 69 5.76 3.46 8.70
C LEU A 69 6.01 2.80 10.06
N GLN A 70 5.31 3.20 11.11
CA GLN A 70 5.43 2.56 12.43
C GLN A 70 5.00 1.09 12.39
N LYS A 71 3.92 0.76 11.68
CA LYS A 71 3.50 -0.62 11.43
C LYS A 71 4.55 -1.37 10.62
N TYR A 72 5.08 -0.75 9.57
CA TYR A 72 6.14 -1.34 8.74
C TYR A 72 7.41 -1.68 9.55
N ARG A 73 7.78 -0.83 10.51
CA ARG A 73 8.89 -1.13 11.43
C ARG A 73 8.62 -2.37 12.29
N LYS A 74 7.36 -2.66 12.62
CA LYS A 74 6.95 -3.86 13.39
C LYS A 74 6.78 -5.12 12.53
N VAL A 75 6.66 -4.98 11.20
CA VAL A 75 6.55 -6.13 10.29
C VAL A 75 7.76 -7.07 10.44
N GLY A 76 8.96 -6.52 10.62
CA GLY A 76 10.20 -7.29 10.67
C GLY A 76 10.73 -7.62 9.28
N ASP A 77 11.30 -8.82 9.12
CA ASP A 77 11.86 -9.31 7.86
C ASP A 77 10.82 -10.04 7.00
N TYR A 78 10.82 -9.82 5.69
CA TYR A 78 9.88 -10.44 4.76
C TYR A 78 10.60 -10.75 3.44
N ASP A 79 10.06 -11.68 2.65
CA ASP A 79 10.67 -12.10 1.39
C ASP A 79 10.26 -11.19 0.24
N VAL A 80 8.99 -10.77 0.20
CA VAL A 80 8.46 -9.88 -0.85
C VAL A 80 7.41 -8.93 -0.29
N MET A 81 7.38 -7.70 -0.81
CA MET A 81 6.32 -6.74 -0.52
C MET A 81 5.31 -6.74 -1.67
N VAL A 82 4.02 -6.85 -1.35
CA VAL A 82 2.92 -6.69 -2.32
C VAL A 82 2.18 -5.40 -2.00
N LEU A 83 2.02 -4.53 -2.99
CA LEU A 83 1.24 -3.29 -2.85
C LEU A 83 -0.24 -3.57 -3.12
N GLY A 84 -1.10 -3.26 -2.16
CA GLY A 84 -2.55 -3.43 -2.35
C GLY A 84 -3.16 -2.39 -3.28
N TYR A 85 -4.31 -2.73 -3.87
CA TYR A 85 -5.03 -1.89 -4.83
C TYR A 85 -6.18 -1.09 -4.19
N PRO A 86 -6.43 0.18 -4.58
CA PRO A 86 -5.55 1.06 -5.35
C PRO A 86 -4.39 1.55 -4.47
N GLY A 87 -3.19 1.57 -5.03
CA GLY A 87 -1.94 1.82 -4.31
C GLY A 87 -1.04 2.88 -4.95
N GLN A 88 -1.49 3.63 -5.95
CA GLN A 88 -0.63 4.54 -6.71
C GLN A 88 0.09 5.59 -5.84
N LEU A 89 -0.56 6.08 -4.78
CA LEU A 89 0.06 7.02 -3.82
C LEU A 89 1.13 6.35 -2.95
N ASP A 90 0.99 5.05 -2.71
CA ASP A 90 1.88 4.27 -1.86
C ASP A 90 3.03 3.64 -2.65
N ALA A 91 2.94 3.56 -3.97
CA ALA A 91 3.97 3.02 -4.85
C ALA A 91 5.36 3.66 -4.68
N PRO A 92 5.53 5.00 -4.69
CA PRO A 92 6.84 5.61 -4.47
C PRO A 92 7.38 5.29 -3.07
N LEU A 93 6.51 5.29 -2.05
CA LEU A 93 6.90 4.96 -0.69
C LEU A 93 7.34 3.50 -0.58
N ALA A 94 6.56 2.58 -1.13
CA ALA A 94 6.87 1.15 -1.15
C ALA A 94 8.22 0.90 -1.84
N ARG A 95 8.48 1.57 -2.97
CA ARG A 95 9.75 1.46 -3.69
C ARG A 95 10.96 1.93 -2.88
N VAL A 96 10.82 3.03 -2.15
CA VAL A 96 11.88 3.51 -1.25
C VAL A 96 12.11 2.48 -0.13
N LEU A 97 11.05 1.96 0.49
CA LEU A 97 11.15 1.00 1.58
C LEU A 97 11.76 -0.33 1.14
N THR A 98 11.39 -0.84 -0.03
CA THR A 98 11.91 -2.09 -0.59
C THR A 98 13.36 -1.94 -1.04
N ARG A 99 13.72 -0.80 -1.65
CA ARG A 99 15.12 -0.50 -2.02
C ARG A 99 16.02 -0.39 -0.80
N LEU A 100 15.55 0.23 0.28
CA LEU A 100 16.30 0.32 1.55
C LEU A 100 16.49 -1.04 2.22
N ARG A 101 15.56 -1.99 2.03
CA ARG A 101 15.65 -3.36 2.58
C ARG A 101 16.26 -4.37 1.60
N GLY A 102 16.48 -3.99 0.34
CA GLY A 102 16.90 -4.92 -0.72
C GLY A 102 15.89 -6.03 -1.00
N LYS A 103 14.59 -5.78 -0.85
CA LYS A 103 13.52 -6.79 -1.05
C LYS A 103 12.75 -6.52 -2.34
N PRO A 104 12.22 -7.56 -3.03
CA PRO A 104 11.37 -7.38 -4.19
C PRO A 104 10.03 -6.71 -3.82
N LEU A 105 9.53 -5.89 -4.75
CA LEU A 105 8.21 -5.25 -4.69
C LEU A 105 7.30 -5.90 -5.75
N VAL A 106 6.02 -6.07 -5.48
CA VAL A 106 5.02 -6.51 -6.45
C VAL A 106 3.91 -5.47 -6.48
N LEU A 107 3.64 -4.93 -7.66
CA LEU A 107 2.61 -3.93 -7.91
C LEU A 107 1.47 -4.62 -8.66
N ASP A 108 0.29 -4.65 -8.06
CA ASP A 108 -0.94 -5.09 -8.69
C ASP A 108 -1.59 -3.87 -9.36
N ASP A 109 -1.12 -3.51 -10.56
CA ASP A 109 -1.60 -2.36 -11.34
C ASP A 109 -2.45 -2.82 -12.53
N ASP A 110 -3.67 -2.27 -12.66
CA ASP A 110 -4.54 -2.43 -13.84
C ASP A 110 -4.12 -1.51 -14.98
N SER A 111 -3.36 -0.44 -14.68
CA SER A 111 -2.97 0.57 -15.67
C SER A 111 -1.52 0.40 -16.10
N ALA A 112 -1.33 0.32 -17.41
CA ALA A 112 -0.05 0.35 -18.11
C ALA A 112 0.96 1.33 -17.47
N ILE A 113 1.92 0.81 -16.72
CA ILE A 113 3.11 1.56 -16.34
C ILE A 113 4.08 1.53 -17.54
N PRO A 114 4.62 2.67 -17.99
CA PRO A 114 5.61 2.74 -19.05
C PRO A 114 6.77 1.75 -18.82
N GLU A 115 7.17 1.08 -19.89
CA GLU A 115 8.15 -0.02 -19.92
C GLU A 115 9.50 0.33 -19.27
N GLU A 116 9.84 1.62 -19.25
CA GLU A 116 11.00 2.23 -18.62
C GLU A 116 11.05 2.05 -17.09
N MET A 117 9.92 1.71 -16.45
CA MET A 117 9.86 1.40 -15.01
C MET A 117 9.97 -0.11 -14.69
N ARG A 118 10.09 -0.99 -15.71
CA ARG A 118 10.25 -2.45 -15.55
C ARG A 118 11.69 -2.92 -15.28
N CYS A 119 12.72 -2.13 -15.60
CA CYS A 119 14.12 -2.58 -15.60
C CYS A 119 14.85 -2.58 -14.24
N ALA A 120 14.17 -2.88 -13.14
CA ALA A 120 14.83 -2.99 -11.83
C ALA A 120 14.41 -4.23 -11.02
N TYR A 121 14.07 -5.31 -11.74
CA TYR A 121 13.92 -6.67 -11.20
C TYR A 121 15.07 -7.54 -11.68
#